data_AF-A0A0C9UK60-F1
#
_entry.id   AF-A0A0C9UK60-F1
#
_cell.length_a   1.000
_cell.length_b   1.000
_cell.length_c   1.000
_cell.angle_alpha   90.00
_cell.angle_beta   90.00
_cell.angle_gamma   90.00
#
_symmetry.space_group_name_H-M   'P 1'
#
loop_
_entity.id
_entity.type
_entity.pdbx_description
1 polymer ?
#
loop_
_entity_poly.entity_id
_entity_poly.type
_entity_poly.pdbx_seq_one_letter_code
_entity_poly.pdbx_strand_id
1 'polypeptide(L)' 'RRGNKILIIICCINVFILYPGTRMYYKWRNSQRDKIWNHMNAEEKSRYLETTKRVGNKRLDFRFAY' A
#
# COMPACT_ATOMS: atom_id res chain seq x y z
N ARG A 1 -36.99 3.95 18.61
CA ARG A 1 -36.54 3.51 17.27
C ARG A 1 -35.48 4.49 16.70
N ARG A 2 -34.22 4.46 17.17
CA ARG A 2 -33.11 5.27 16.58
C ARG A 2 -31.74 4.57 16.51
N GLY A 3 -31.54 3.42 17.16
CA GLY A 3 -30.23 2.74 17.22
C GLY A 3 -29.75 2.13 15.91
N ASN A 4 -30.63 1.44 15.15
CA ASN A 4 -30.19 0.67 13.98
C ASN A 4 -29.68 1.52 12.81
N LYS A 5 -30.13 2.77 12.67
CA LYS A 5 -29.72 3.62 11.55
C LYS A 5 -28.22 3.98 11.64
N ILE A 6 -27.72 4.21 12.85
CA ILE A 6 -26.31 4.54 13.08
C ILE A 6 -25.42 3.32 12.79
N LEU A 7 -25.84 2.13 13.23
CA LEU A 7 -25.12 0.88 12.94
C LEU A 7 -25.03 0.61 11.44
N ILE A 8 -26.12 0.84 10.68
CA ILE A 8 -26.12 0.69 9.21
C ILE A 8 -25.15 1.69 8.57
N ILE A 9 -25.13 2.95 9.01
CA ILE A 9 -24.20 3.96 8.48
C ILE A 9 -22.74 3.56 8.75
N ILE A 10 -22.41 3.09 9.95
CA ILE A 10 -21.06 2.64 10.30
C ILE A 10 -20.64 1.43 9.45
N CYS A 11 -21.57 0.48 9.22
CA CYS A 11 -21.34 -0.64 8.32
C CYS A 11 -21.07 -0.19 6.88
N CYS A 12 -21.89 0.73 6.35
CA CYS A 12 -21.69 1.25 5.00
C CYS A 12 -20.34 1.99 4.88
N ILE A 13 -19.95 2.80 5.87
CA ILE A 13 -18.63 3.45 5.88
C ILE A 13 -17.51 2.40 5.88
N ASN A 14 -17.62 1.34 6.66
CA ASN A 14 -16.62 0.28 6.65
C ASN A 14 -16.51 -0.39 5.28
N VAL A 15 -17.64 -0.83 4.72
CA VAL A 15 -17.70 -1.55 3.43
C VAL A 15 -17.26 -0.68 2.27
N PHE A 16 -17.77 0.55 2.18
CA PHE A 16 -17.58 1.42 1.02
C PHE A 16 -16.38 2.36 1.11
N ILE A 17 -15.84 2.63 2.31
CA ILE A 17 -14.70 3.55 2.48
C ILE A 17 -13.48 2.78 2.95
N LEU A 18 -13.58 1.93 3.98
CA LEU A 18 -12.41 1.28 4.58
C LEU A 18 -11.81 0.19 3.68
N TYR A 19 -12.61 -0.72 3.14
CA TYR A 19 -12.11 -1.79 2.28
C TYR A 19 -11.57 -1.29 0.93
N PRO A 20 -12.29 -0.47 0.14
CA PRO A 20 -11.70 0.09 -1.07
C PRO A 20 -10.59 1.09 -0.76
N GLY A 21 -10.66 1.82 0.36
CA GLY A 21 -9.61 2.73 0.81
C GLY A 21 -8.30 2.02 1.08
N THR A 22 -8.32 0.89 1.79
CA THR A 22 -7.12 0.06 2.02
C THR A 22 -6.57 -0.51 0.72
N ARG A 23 -7.44 -1.00 -0.19
CA ARG A 23 -7.02 -1.46 -1.52
C ARG A 23 -6.36 -0.36 -2.35
N MET A 24 -6.98 0.82 -2.40
CA MET A 24 -6.43 1.98 -3.10
C MET A 24 -5.12 2.44 -2.48
N TYR A 25 -5.02 2.43 -1.15
CA TYR A 25 -3.81 2.78 -0.42
C TYR A 25 -2.65 1.85 -0.79
N TYR A 26 -2.87 0.53 -0.79
CA TYR A 26 -1.83 -0.43 -1.16
C TYR A 26 -1.43 -0.30 -2.63
N LYS A 27 -2.40 -0.12 -3.53
CA LYS A 27 -2.13 0.12 -4.95
C LYS A 27 -1.34 1.41 -5.18
N TRP A 28 -1.70 2.49 -4.52
CA TRP A 28 -0.97 3.77 -4.59
C TRP A 28 0.44 3.63 -4.03
N ARG A 29 0.59 2.96 -2.86
CA ARG A 29 1.89 2.76 -2.24
C ARG A 29 2.82 1.92 -3.09
N ASN A 30 2.32 0.85 -3.72
CA ASN A 30 3.07 0.07 -4.69
C ASN A 30 3.45 0.94 -5.90
N SER A 31 2.53 1.72 -6.47
CA SER A 31 2.81 2.59 -7.61
C SER A 31 3.89 3.64 -7.31
N GLN A 32 3.89 4.24 -6.11
CA GLN A 32 4.95 5.17 -5.70
C GLN A 32 6.32 4.47 -5.63
N ARG A 33 6.35 3.23 -5.11
CA ARG A 33 7.59 2.43 -5.07
C ARG A 33 8.03 1.99 -6.46
N ASP A 34 7.09 1.64 -7.34
CA ASP A 34 7.37 1.30 -8.74
C ASP A 34 7.97 2.48 -9.47
N LYS A 35 7.49 3.70 -9.26
CA LYS A 35 8.10 4.90 -9.86
C LYS A 35 9.56 5.06 -9.45
N ILE A 36 9.85 4.95 -8.15
CA ILE A 36 11.22 5.06 -7.63
C ILE A 36 12.09 3.90 -8.16
N TRP A 37 11.55 2.68 -8.17
CA TRP A 37 12.26 1.50 -8.67
C TRP A 37 12.53 1.57 -10.17
N ASN A 38 11.57 2.02 -10.97
CA ASN A 38 11.72 2.15 -12.41
C ASN A 38 12.64 3.29 -12.80
N HIS A 39 12.75 4.33 -11.97
CA HIS A 39 13.72 5.41 -12.15
C HIS A 39 15.16 4.99 -11.81
N MET A 40 15.37 3.93 -11.02
CA MET A 40 16.71 3.44 -10.71
C MET A 40 17.29 2.62 -11.87
N ASN A 41 18.55 2.92 -12.22
CA ASN A 41 19.32 2.15 -13.21
C ASN A 41 19.71 0.77 -12.67
N ALA A 42 20.12 -0.15 -13.55
CA ALA A 42 20.48 -1.52 -13.17
C ALA A 42 21.61 -1.57 -12.13
N GLU A 43 22.63 -0.71 -12.26
CA GLU A 43 23.72 -0.59 -11.29
C GLU A 43 23.26 -0.06 -9.94
N GLU A 44 22.36 0.93 -9.93
CA GLU A 44 21.78 1.48 -8.70
C GLU A 44 20.90 0.46 -7.99
N LYS A 45 20.17 -0.38 -8.75
CA LYS A 45 19.40 -1.50 -8.20
C LYS A 45 20.30 -2.55 -7.56
N SER A 46 21.40 -2.94 -8.22
CA SER A 46 22.38 -3.89 -7.62
C SER A 46 22.95 -3.32 -6.34
N ARG A 47 23.41 -2.06 -6.38
CA ARG A 47 23.96 -1.36 -5.22
C ARG A 47 22.92 -1.23 -4.10
N TYR A 48 21.66 -0.97 -4.44
CA TYR A 48 20.55 -0.92 -3.49
C TYR A 48 20.33 -2.27 -2.81
N LEU A 49 20.36 -3.38 -3.57
CA LEU A 49 20.17 -4.73 -3.03
C LEU A 49 21.33 -5.14 -2.10
N GLU A 50 22.56 -4.75 -2.43
CA GLU A 50 23.76 -5.07 -1.64
C GLU A 50 23.87 -4.24 -0.36
N THR A 51 23.48 -2.96 -0.41
CA THR A 51 23.69 -2.01 0.71
C THR A 51 22.45 -1.81 1.58
N THR A 52 21.27 -2.27 1.14
CA THR A 52 20.02 -2.06 1.86
C THR A 52 19.97 -2.87 3.16
N LYS A 53 19.89 -2.14 4.29
CA LYS A 53 19.58 -2.70 5.61
C LYS A 53 18.07 -2.80 5.89
N ARG A 54 17.22 -2.39 4.94
CA ARG A 54 15.76 -2.42 5.12
C ARG A 54 15.27 -3.87 4.98
N VAL A 55 14.41 -4.31 5.91
CA VAL A 55 13.90 -5.69 5.95
C VAL A 55 12.39 -5.68 5.67
N GLY A 56 11.92 -6.72 4.95
CA GLY A 56 10.51 -6.98 4.71
C GLY A 56 9.77 -5.83 4.01
N ASN A 57 8.67 -5.37 4.63
CA ASN A 57 7.78 -4.36 4.04
C ASN A 57 8.44 -2.99 3.80
N LYS A 58 9.64 -2.74 4.35
CA LYS A 58 10.38 -1.49 4.19
C LYS A 58 11.25 -1.46 2.92
N ARG A 59 11.49 -2.60 2.26
CA ARG A 59 12.31 -2.67 1.04
C ARG A 59 11.59 -2.09 -0.18
N LEU A 60 12.31 -1.49 -1.13
CA LEU A 60 11.73 -0.89 -2.34
C LEU A 60 11.23 -1.92 -3.36
N ASP A 61 11.81 -3.11 -3.38
CA ASP A 61 11.38 -4.26 -4.20
C ASP A 61 10.14 -4.96 -3.62
N PHE A 62 9.79 -4.69 -2.37
CA PHE A 62 8.59 -5.27 -1.77
C PHE A 62 7.32 -4.68 -2.40
N ARG A 63 6.45 -5.57 -2.88
CA ARG A 63 5.11 -5.24 -3.37
C ARG A 63 4.07 -5.86 -2.45
N PHE A 64 3.11 -5.05 -2.01
CA PHE A 64 1.94 -5.56 -1.31
C PHE A 64 1.06 -6.32 -2.32
N ALA A 65 0.58 -7.51 -1.97
CA ALA A 65 -0.18 -8.37 -2.88
C ALA A 65 -1.65 -7.92 -3.13
N TYR A 66 -2.03 -6.73 -2.66
CA TYR A 66 -3.42 -6.27 -2.56
C TYR A 66 -3.65 -4.92 -3.27
#